data_AF-A0A4R5CHP5-F1
#
_entry.id   AF-A0A4R5CHP5-F1
#
_cell.length_a   1.000
_cell.length_b   1.000
_cell.length_c   1.000
_cell.angle_alpha   90.00
_cell.angle_beta   90.00
_cell.angle_gamma   90.00
#
_symmetry.space_group_name_H-M   'P 1'
#
loop_
_entity.id
_entity.type
_entity.pdbx_description
1 polymer ?
#
loop_
_entity_poly.entity_id
_entity_poly.type
_entity_poly.pdbx_seq_one_letter_code
_entity_poly.pdbx_strand_id
1 'polypeptide(L)' 'MATDPPDAGEHDDLQRAIAAYQLLMDEIVPESQYWQGKREDPDKIRYLGDIITRAAARARERRRTAQPP' A
#
# COMPACT_ATOMS: atom_id res chain seq x y z
N MET A 1 -13.57 9.61 -24.77
CA MET A 1 -12.54 8.89 -24.00
C MET A 1 -13.30 8.19 -22.88
N ALA A 2 -13.67 6.92 -23.08
CA ALA A 2 -14.45 6.19 -22.08
C ALA A 2 -13.48 5.74 -20.98
N THR A 3 -13.51 6.41 -19.83
CA THR A 3 -12.96 5.84 -18.60
C THR A 3 -14.00 4.85 -18.11
N ASP A 4 -13.87 3.59 -18.50
CA ASP A 4 -14.65 2.53 -17.86
C ASP A 4 -14.47 2.66 -16.34
N PRO A 5 -15.56 2.53 -15.56
CA PRO A 5 -15.46 2.60 -14.11
C PRO A 5 -14.45 1.53 -13.64
N PRO A 6 -13.61 1.84 -12.64
CA PRO A 6 -12.66 0.87 -12.13
C PRO A 6 -13.42 -0.38 -11.70
N ASP A 7 -12.88 -1.55 -12.06
CA ASP A 7 -13.44 -2.83 -11.64
C ASP A 7 -13.53 -2.85 -10.10
N ALA A 8 -14.57 -3.47 -9.54
CA ALA A 8 -14.81 -3.47 -8.09
C ALA A 8 -13.58 -3.97 -7.31
N GLY A 9 -12.85 -4.94 -7.87
CA GLY A 9 -11.59 -5.44 -7.31
C GLY A 9 -10.43 -4.43 -7.32
N GLU A 10 -10.43 -3.42 -8.21
CA GLU A 10 -9.44 -2.34 -8.21
C GLU A 10 -9.68 -1.34 -7.08
N HIS A 11 -10.95 -1.00 -6.83
CA HIS A 11 -11.33 -0.13 -5.71
C HIS A 11 -10.95 -0.74 -4.36
N ASP A 12 -11.23 -2.04 -4.17
CA ASP A 12 -10.93 -2.73 -2.92
C ASP A 12 -9.41 -2.83 -2.67
N ASP A 13 -8.61 -3.10 -3.71
CA ASP A 13 -7.16 -3.13 -3.62
C ASP A 13 -6.58 -1.76 -3.22
N LEU A 14 -7.10 -0.68 -3.83
CA LEU A 14 -6.65 0.68 -3.56
C LEU A 14 -7.01 1.13 -2.15
N GLN A 15 -8.25 0.91 -1.72
CA GLN A 15 -8.68 1.24 -0.36
C GLN A 15 -7.83 0.51 0.69
N ARG A 16 -7.57 -0.78 0.46
CA ARG A 16 -6.71 -1.57 1.34
C ARG A 16 -5.27 -1.06 1.37
N ALA A 17 -4.72 -0.62 0.24
CA ALA A 17 -3.39 -0.05 0.17
C ALA A 17 -3.29 1.30 0.92
N ILE A 18 -4.31 2.16 0.79
CA ILE A 18 -4.37 3.45 1.50
C ILE A 18 -4.46 3.23 3.01
N ALA A 19 -5.33 2.32 3.46
CA ALA A 19 -5.45 1.99 4.88
C ALA A 19 -4.13 1.44 5.45
N ALA A 20 -3.46 0.55 4.70
CA ALA A 20 -2.16 0.03 5.11
C ALA A 20 -1.07 1.12 5.15
N TYR A 21 -1.10 2.07 4.22
CA TYR A 21 -0.18 3.22 4.22
C TYR A 21 -0.39 4.12 5.44
N GLN A 22 -1.64 4.43 5.78
CA GLN A 22 -1.94 5.22 6.98
C GLN A 22 -1.40 4.55 8.25
N LEU A 23 -1.69 3.25 8.42
CA LEU A 23 -1.15 2.48 9.55
C LEU A 23 0.38 2.37 9.55
N LEU A 24 1.00 2.36 8.37
CA LEU A 24 2.45 2.33 8.26
C LEU A 24 3.07 3.65 8.71
N MET A 25 2.45 4.79 8.36
CA MET A 25 2.93 6.10 8.81
C MET A 25 2.81 6.26 10.32
N ASP A 26 1.79 5.67 10.94
CA ASP A 26 1.64 5.65 12.41
C ASP A 26 2.72 4.81 13.11
N GLU A 27 3.33 3.85 12.41
CA GLU A 27 4.39 3.00 12.94
C GLU A 27 5.77 3.67 12.90
N ILE A 28 5.95 4.72 12.09
CA ILE A 28 7.23 5.43 11.98
C ILE A 28 7.50 6.18 13.28
N VAL A 29 8.63 5.88 13.91
CA VAL A 29 9.04 6.55 15.14
C VAL A 29 9.94 7.74 14.77
N PRO A 30 9.59 8.98 15.20
CA PRO A 30 10.47 10.12 14.98
C PRO A 30 11.82 9.94 15.67
N GLU A 31 12.89 10.43 15.05
CA GLU A 31 14.27 10.32 15.58
C GLU A 31 14.40 10.80 17.04
N SER A 32 13.66 11.85 17.41
CA SER A 32 13.64 12.38 18.78
C SER A 32 13.19 11.36 19.83
N GLN A 33 12.41 10.35 19.45
CA GLN A 33 11.91 9.31 20.34
C GLN A 33 12.85 8.10 20.46
N TYR A 34 13.86 7.99 19.59
CA TYR A 34 14.84 6.91 19.69
C TYR A 34 15.67 6.96 20.97
N TRP A 35 15.99 8.17 21.44
CA TRP A 35 16.69 8.38 22.72
C TRP A 35 15.85 7.96 23.93
N GLN A 36 14.52 7.88 23.77
CA GLN A 36 13.59 7.40 24.79
C GLN A 36 13.37 5.87 24.73
N GLY A 37 14.15 5.16 23.90
CA GLY A 37 14.09 3.71 23.77
C GLY A 37 12.96 3.18 22.89
N LYS A 38 12.13 4.05 22.30
CA LYS A 38 11.12 3.62 21.33
C LYS A 38 11.76 3.21 20.01
N ARG A 39 11.21 2.17 19.39
CA ARG A 39 11.62 1.63 18.10
C ARG A 39 10.37 1.18 17.34
N GLU A 40 10.48 1.18 16.02
CA GLU A 40 9.50 0.59 15.13
C GLU A 40 9.39 -0.92 15.34
N ASP A 41 8.20 -1.47 15.11
CA ASP A 41 8.02 -2.91 14.93
C ASP A 41 8.36 -3.31 13.47
N PRO A 42 9.49 -4.00 13.23
CA PRO A 42 9.92 -4.37 11.88
C PRO A 42 8.99 -5.38 11.22
N ASP A 43 8.34 -6.27 11.99
CA ASP A 43 7.42 -7.26 11.45
C ASP A 43 6.13 -6.60 10.95
N LYS A 44 5.63 -5.61 11.70
CA LYS A 44 4.47 -4.82 11.33
C LYS A 44 4.75 -3.92 10.13
N ILE A 45 5.90 -3.24 10.09
CA ILE A 45 6.34 -2.45 8.93
C ILE A 45 6.38 -3.32 7.67
N ARG A 46 7.02 -4.50 7.74
CA ARG A 46 7.09 -5.43 6.60
C ARG A 46 5.71 -5.87 6.15
N TYR A 47 4.85 -6.27 7.09
CA TYR A 47 3.49 -6.72 6.77
C TYR A 47 2.67 -5.64 6.03
N LEU A 48 2.71 -4.40 6.51
CA LEU A 48 1.99 -3.28 5.90
C LEU A 48 2.59 -2.92 4.53
N GLY A 49 3.92 -2.88 4.41
CA GLY A 49 4.62 -2.66 3.14
C GLY A 49 4.29 -3.72 2.08
N ASP A 50 4.13 -4.97 2.48
CA ASP A 50 3.74 -6.06 1.58
C ASP A 50 2.32 -5.89 1.03
N ILE A 51 1.39 -5.35 1.83
CA ILE A 51 0.02 -5.06 1.37
C ILE A 51 0.06 -4.02 0.24
N ILE A 52 0.79 -2.93 0.45
CA ILE A 52 0.95 -1.84 -0.52
C ILE A 52 1.60 -2.37 -1.80
N THR A 53 2.68 -3.14 -1.66
CA THR A 53 3.43 -3.71 -2.78
C THR A 53 2.57 -4.67 -3.62
N ARG A 54 1.77 -5.54 -2.98
CA ARG A 54 0.85 -6.44 -3.68
C ARG A 54 -0.25 -5.68 -4.42
N ALA A 55 -0.82 -4.63 -3.82
CA ALA A 55 -1.82 -3.80 -4.49
C ALA A 55 -1.23 -3.11 -5.74
N ALA A 56 -0.01 -2.57 -5.62
CA ALA A 56 0.70 -1.97 -6.76
C ALA A 56 1.02 -3.00 -7.86
N ALA A 57 1.39 -4.23 -7.50
CA ALA A 57 1.63 -5.31 -8.45
C ALA A 57 0.36 -5.69 -9.23
N ARG A 58 -0.78 -5.83 -8.55
CA ARG A 58 -2.08 -6.10 -9.20
C ARG A 58 -2.50 -4.97 -10.14
N ALA A 59 -2.31 -3.72 -9.72
CA ALA A 59 -2.61 -2.56 -10.57
C ALA A 59 -1.74 -2.55 -11.85
N ARG A 60 -0.45 -2.93 -11.76
CA ARG A 60 0.42 -3.06 -12.94
C ARG A 60 -0.06 -4.18 -13.87
N GLU A 61 -0.45 -5.33 -13.34
CA GLU A 61 -0.95 -6.45 -14.15
C GLU A 61 -2.27 -6.10 -14.85
N ARG A 62 -3.18 -5.40 -14.16
CA ARG A 62 -4.42 -4.87 -14.78
C ARG A 62 -4.10 -3.94 -15.95
N ARG A 63 -3.16 -3.00 -15.79
CA ARG A 63 -2.74 -2.11 -16.90
C ARG A 63 -2.12 -2.88 -18.06
N ARG A 64 -1.31 -3.91 -17.76
CA ARG A 64 -0.68 -4.75 -18.78
C ARG A 64 -1.70 -5.54 -19.59
N THR A 65 -2.74 -6.05 -18.94
CA THR A 65 -3.80 -6.85 -19.58
C THR A 65 -4.84 -5.99 -20.30
N ALA A 66 -5.04 -4.74 -19.87
CA ALA A 66 -5.96 -3.78 -20.51
C ALA A 66 -5.39 -3.12 -21.78
N GLN A 67 -4.07 -3.14 -22.00
CA GLN A 67 -3.43 -2.59 -23.19
C GLN A 67 -3.23 -3.70 -24.25
N PRO A 68 -3.92 -3.67 -25.41
CA PRO A 68 -3.64 -4.62 -26.49
C PRO A 68 -2.26 -4.33 -27.11
N PRO A 69 -1.64 -5.32 -27.79
CA PRO A 69 -0.31 -5.16 -28.41
C PRO A 69 -0.26 -4.05 -29.47
#